data_AF-A0A8S3ALS0-F1
#
_entry.id   AF-A0A8S3ALS0-F1
#
_cell.length_a   1.000
_cell.length_b   1.000
_cell.length_c   1.000
_cell.angle_alpha   90.00
_cell.angle_beta   90.00
_cell.angle_gamma   90.00
#
_symmetry.space_group_name_H-M   'P 1'
#
loop_
_entity.id
_entity.type
_entity.pdbx_description
1 polymer ?
#
loop_
_entity_poly.entity_id
_entity_poly.type
_entity_poly.pdbx_seq_one_letter_code
_entity_poly.pdbx_strand_id
1 'polypeptide(L)' 'PTMASLDEIQSLIIGIVRDLRGLCSAFVSKQAYASLFDWLYPSYLPLFLKALYVFYDRSDVYNPL' A
#
# COMPACT_ATOMS: atom_id res chain seq x y z
N PRO A 1 12.72 10.66 20.74
CA PRO A 1 12.11 10.31 19.43
C PRO A 1 13.20 10.21 18.36
N THR A 2 13.74 9.01 18.17
CA THR A 2 14.68 8.73 17.08
C THR A 2 13.94 8.91 15.76
N MET A 3 14.42 9.82 14.92
CA MET A 3 13.95 9.95 13.54
C MET A 3 14.24 8.62 12.85
N ALA A 4 13.21 7.84 12.56
CA ALA A 4 13.35 6.65 11.74
C ALA A 4 14.03 7.07 10.43
N SER A 5 15.04 6.31 10.01
CA SER A 5 15.77 6.62 8.79
C SER A 5 14.79 6.60 7.61
N LEU A 6 14.99 7.44 6.60
CA LEU A 6 14.11 7.49 5.42
C LEU A 6 13.94 6.10 4.77
N ASP A 7 14.99 5.28 4.83
CA ASP A 7 15.02 3.90 4.37
C ASP A 7 14.07 2.97 5.16
N GLU A 8 13.98 3.14 6.48
CA GLU A 8 13.06 2.37 7.33
C GLU A 8 11.60 2.77 7.07
N ILE A 9 11.34 4.07 6.91
CA ILE A 9 10.00 4.58 6.57
C ILE A 9 9.58 4.03 5.21
N GLN A 10 10.48 4.04 4.24
CA GLN A 10 10.25 3.48 2.92
C GLN A 10 9.94 1.97 2.99
N SER A 11 10.74 1.20 3.73
CA SER A 11 10.52 -0.24 3.92
C SER A 11 9.19 -0.55 4.61
N LEU A 12 8.80 0.28 5.58
CA LEU A 12 7.50 0.16 6.27
C LEU A 12 6.33 0.41 5.30
N ILE A 13 6.41 1.47 4.47
CA ILE A 13 5.38 1.78 3.48
C ILE A 13 5.26 0.64 2.46
N ILE A 14 6.38 0.10 1.99
CA ILE A 14 6.39 -1.04 1.07
C ILE A 14 5.73 -2.27 1.71
N GLY A 15 6.00 -2.53 2.99
CA GLY A 15 5.34 -3.60 3.76
C GLY A 15 3.82 -3.43 3.79
N ILE A 16 3.35 -2.22 4.17
CA ILE A 16 1.92 -1.90 4.24
C ILE A 16 1.23 -2.12 2.88
N VAL A 17 1.85 -1.67 1.78
CA VAL A 17 1.28 -1.86 0.42
C VAL A 17 1.25 -3.34 0.02
N ARG A 18 2.26 -4.13 0.43
CA ARG A 18 2.31 -5.58 0.18
C ARG A 18 1.20 -6.33 0.94
N ASP A 19 0.97 -5.99 2.20
CA ASP A 19 -0.12 -6.55 3.00
C ASP A 19 -1.48 -6.18 2.41
N LEU A 20 -1.66 -4.91 2.00
CA LEU A 20 -2.87 -4.45 1.33
C LEU A 20 -3.16 -5.26 0.06
N ARG A 21 -2.13 -5.52 -0.77
CA ARG A 21 -2.28 -6.38 -1.96
C ARG A 21 -2.72 -7.80 -1.59
N GLY A 22 -2.16 -8.37 -0.52
CA GLY A 22 -2.55 -9.68 0.00
C GLY A 22 -4.02 -9.72 0.44
N LEU A 23 -4.46 -8.70 1.19
CA LEU A 23 -5.84 -8.53 1.62
C LEU A 23 -6.79 -8.40 0.43
N CYS A 24 -6.46 -7.56 -0.55
CA CYS A 24 -7.22 -7.43 -1.80
C CYS A 24 -7.33 -8.78 -2.51
N SER A 25 -6.24 -9.55 -2.61
CA SER A 25 -6.27 -10.87 -3.26
C SER A 25 -7.07 -11.92 -2.49
N ALA A 26 -7.21 -11.77 -1.17
CA ALA A 26 -8.02 -12.64 -0.32
C ALA A 26 -9.52 -12.29 -0.37
N PHE A 27 -9.85 -11.06 -0.77
CA PHE A 27 -11.23 -10.64 -0.97
C PHE A 27 -11.76 -11.23 -2.29
N VAL A 28 -12.69 -12.19 -2.16
CA VAL A 28 -13.38 -12.83 -3.29
C VAL A 28 -14.80 -12.26 -3.45
N SER A 29 -15.39 -11.70 -2.39
CA SER A 29 -16.77 -11.22 -2.40
C SER A 29 -16.87 -9.73 -2.73
N LYS A 30 -17.89 -9.37 -3.50
CA LYS A 30 -18.23 -7.96 -3.84
C LYS A 30 -18.39 -7.10 -2.58
N GLN A 31 -18.91 -7.67 -1.50
CA GLN A 31 -19.18 -6.95 -0.26
C GLN A 31 -17.90 -6.63 0.52
N ALA A 32 -16.91 -7.53 0.48
CA ALA A 32 -15.60 -7.26 1.07
C ALA A 32 -14.87 -6.13 0.33
N TYR A 33 -14.91 -6.13 -1.01
CA TYR A 33 -14.37 -5.02 -1.81
C TYR A 33 -15.07 -3.68 -1.53
N ALA A 34 -16.40 -3.68 -1.41
CA ALA A 34 -17.15 -2.46 -1.11
C ALA A 34 -16.76 -1.87 0.26
N SER A 35 -16.60 -2.73 1.29
CA SER A 35 -16.16 -2.32 2.63
C SER A 35 -14.73 -1.78 2.64
N LEU A 36 -13.81 -2.45 1.93
CA LEU A 36 -12.44 -1.96 1.77
C LEU A 36 -12.42 -0.60 1.07
N PHE A 37 -13.23 -0.44 0.03
CA PHE A 37 -13.27 0.80 -0.75
C PHE A 37 -13.85 1.97 0.05
N ASP A 38 -14.89 1.73 0.85
CA ASP A 38 -15.45 2.72 1.78
C ASP A 38 -14.42 3.17 2.83
N TRP A 39 -13.57 2.25 3.28
CA TRP A 39 -12.49 2.59 4.19
C TRP A 39 -11.34 3.35 3.51
N LEU A 40 -10.97 2.97 2.28
CA LEU A 40 -9.81 3.50 1.57
C LEU A 40 -10.08 4.88 0.93
N TYR A 41 -11.28 5.07 0.38
CA TYR A 41 -11.70 6.27 -0.31
C TYR A 41 -12.59 7.13 0.59
N PRO A 42 -12.50 8.47 0.56
CA PRO A 42 -11.58 9.31 -0.23
C PRO A 42 -10.27 9.64 0.49
N SER A 43 -10.19 9.41 1.81
CA SER A 43 -9.16 10.01 2.67
C SER A 43 -7.77 9.39 2.50
N TYR A 44 -7.68 8.07 2.28
CA TYR A 44 -6.39 7.37 2.25
C TYR A 44 -5.87 7.12 0.83
N LEU A 45 -6.76 7.06 -0.16
CA LEU A 45 -6.39 6.93 -1.57
C LEU A 45 -5.31 7.92 -2.06
N PRO A 46 -5.33 9.23 -1.74
CA PRO A 46 -4.29 10.16 -2.19
C PRO A 46 -2.90 9.85 -1.61
N LEU A 47 -2.83 9.28 -0.41
CA LEU A 47 -1.56 8.85 0.19
C LEU A 47 -0.97 7.66 -0.58
N PHE A 48 -1.79 6.67 -0.92
CA PHE A 48 -1.37 5.52 -1.73
C PHE A 48 -0.96 5.94 -3.15
N LEU A 49 -1.70 6.87 -3.77
CA LEU A 49 -1.34 7.44 -5.07
C LEU A 49 0.05 8.09 -5.03
N LYS A 50 0.33 8.89 -3.99
CA LYS A 50 1.65 9.52 -3.83
C LYS A 50 2.76 8.49 -3.65
N ALA A 51 2.52 7.44 -2.85
CA ALA A 51 3.46 6.34 -2.70
C ALA A 51 3.71 5.63 -4.05
N LEU A 52 2.67 5.36 -4.82
CA LEU A 52 2.78 4.76 -6.16
C LEU A 52 3.65 5.61 -7.09
N TYR A 53 3.45 6.93 -7.12
CA TYR A 53 4.28 7.86 -7.89
C TYR A 53 5.73 7.95 -7.42
N VAL A 54 6.03 7.60 -6.17
CA VAL A 54 7.42 7.55 -5.67
C VAL A 54 8.08 6.22 -6.02
N PHE A 55 7.31 5.13 -6.02
CA PHE A 55 7.83 3.76 -6.18
C PHE A 55 7.61 3.14 -7.56
N TYR A 56 7.01 3.84 -8.53
CA TYR A 56 6.74 3.29 -9.87
C TYR A 56 8.01 2.85 -10.62
N ASP A 57 9.14 3.50 -10.35
CA ASP A 57 10.44 3.22 -10.98
C ASP A 57 11.17 2.03 -10.32
N ARG A 58 10.74 1.62 -9.11
CA ARG A 58 11.39 0.58 -8.31
C ARG A 58 10.74 -0.78 -8.56
N SER A 59 11.35 -1.57 -9.44
CA SER A 59 10.98 -2.96 -9.72
C SER A 59 10.86 -3.85 -8.49
N ASP A 60 11.67 -3.61 -7.46
CA ASP A 60 11.66 -4.37 -6.20
C ASP A 60 10.34 -4.25 -5.39
N VAL A 61 9.53 -3.22 -5.67
CA VAL A 61 8.30 -2.93 -4.91
C VAL A 61 7.10 -3.70 -5.46
N TYR A 62 7.07 -3.94 -6.77
CA TYR A 62 5.98 -4.65 -7.45
C TYR A 62 6.33 -6.07 -7.91
N ASN A 63 7.62 -6.42 -7.99
CA ASN A 63 8.08 -7.75 -8.37
C ASN A 63 8.63 -8.51 -7.14
N PRO A 64 8.18 -9.74 -6.87
CA PRO A 64 8.69 -10.57 -5.77
C PRO A 64 10.00 -11.33 -6.11
N LEU A 65 10.63 -11.09 -7.27
CA LEU A 65 11.87 -11.75 -7.73
C LEU A 65 13.06 -10.80 -7.74
#